data_AF-A0A8H6RS71-F1
#
_entry.id   AF-A0A8H6RS71-F1
#
_cell.length_a   1.000
_cell.length_b   1.000
_cell.length_c   1.000
_cell.angle_alpha   90.00
_cell.angle_beta   90.00
_cell.angle_gamma   90.00
#
_symmetry.space_group_name_H-M   'P 1'
#
loop_
_entity.id
_entity.type
_entity.pdbx_description
1 polymer ?
#
loop_
_entity_poly.entity_id
_entity_poly.type
_entity_poly.pdbx_seq_one_letter_code
_entity_poly.pdbx_strand_id
1 'polypeptide(L)'
;MRHIKHIKAIGDCAGISILHILFNLIVTTYQSVLFLHVVAIHWQGRFLVHQPPDLRDWVNLAQFVVGFLGQLVLLYLISVLPPHRPAQTRLAIIAFFSFLAVSLIPALGEIFVAEDDRAIYGALLTAVWLFILGPMMQLLGIAAFCVQARETMSRGEPGALSISGLLIQSVVFFVVGVSFLLRLKMPSETWQGPYMAGMRDWYWRVGWATINQI
;
A
#
# COMPACT_ATOMS: atom_id res chain seq x y z
N MET A 1 -4.61 19.09 1.64
CA MET A 1 -4.25 20.22 0.73
C MET A 1 -3.32 21.29 1.33
N ARG A 2 -3.28 21.50 2.67
CA ARG A 2 -2.33 22.46 3.31
C ARG A 2 -0.85 22.03 3.25
N HIS A 3 -0.55 20.74 3.26
CA HIS A 3 0.83 20.22 3.20
C HIS A 3 1.57 20.59 1.91
N ILE A 4 0.90 20.55 0.75
CA ILE A 4 1.49 20.91 -0.54
C ILE A 4 1.85 22.41 -0.58
N LYS A 5 1.05 23.28 0.06
CA LYS A 5 1.35 24.72 0.15
C LYS A 5 2.55 25.03 1.05
N HIS A 6 2.78 24.24 2.10
CA HIS A 6 3.92 24.45 3.01
C HIS A 6 5.25 23.99 2.40
N ILE A 7 5.25 22.87 1.66
CA ILE A 7 6.41 22.41 0.88
C ILE A 7 6.75 23.43 -0.22
N LYS A 8 5.73 23.99 -0.88
CA LYS A 8 5.91 25.05 -1.89
C LYS A 8 6.35 26.39 -1.32
N ALA A 9 6.10 26.66 -0.03
CA ALA A 9 6.45 27.91 0.64
C ALA A 9 7.88 27.91 1.24
N ILE A 10 8.39 26.75 1.67
CA ILE A 10 9.78 26.60 2.12
C ILE A 10 10.71 26.30 0.93
N GLY A 11 10.20 25.61 -0.10
CA GLY A 11 11.02 25.22 -1.26
C GLY A 11 12.01 24.10 -0.96
N ASP A 12 11.88 23.44 0.20
CA ASP A 12 12.71 22.31 0.61
C ASP A 12 11.86 21.10 1.06
N CYS A 13 12.48 19.93 1.00
CA CYS A 13 11.99 18.65 1.51
C CYS A 13 12.75 18.25 2.79
N ALA A 14 13.29 19.22 3.53
CA ALA A 14 14.08 18.97 4.71
C ALA A 14 13.22 18.30 5.79
N GLY A 15 13.61 17.10 6.24
CA GLY A 15 12.92 16.34 7.28
C GLY A 15 12.09 15.18 6.76
N ILE A 16 12.06 14.94 5.45
CA ILE A 16 11.43 13.75 4.87
C ILE A 16 12.51 12.73 4.52
N SER A 17 12.38 11.51 5.03
CA SER A 17 13.32 10.44 4.71
C SER A 17 13.02 9.81 3.35
N ILE A 18 14.05 9.68 2.51
CA ILE A 18 13.98 8.98 1.21
C ILE A 18 13.54 7.52 1.43
N LEU A 19 14.04 6.87 2.48
CA LEU A 19 13.68 5.49 2.81
C LEU A 19 12.22 5.37 3.26
N HIS A 20 11.69 6.37 3.97
CA HIS A 20 10.26 6.42 4.30
C HIS A 20 9.39 6.44 3.04
N ILE A 21 9.72 7.28 2.07
CA ILE A 21 8.99 7.34 0.79
C ILE A 21 9.17 6.04 0.01
N LEU A 22 10.39 5.50 -0.07
CA LEU A 22 10.64 4.23 -0.76
C LEU A 22 9.80 3.09 -0.19
N PHE A 23 9.77 2.94 1.14
CA PHE A 23 8.99 1.88 1.77
C PHE A 23 7.49 2.08 1.56
N ASN A 24 6.97 3.30 1.68
CA ASN A 24 5.57 3.57 1.37
C ASN A 24 5.23 3.36 -0.11
N LEU A 25 6.15 3.66 -1.03
CA LEU A 25 5.99 3.36 -2.46
C LEU A 25 5.91 1.86 -2.72
N ILE A 26 6.81 1.08 -2.11
CA ILE A 26 6.81 -0.38 -2.24
C ILE A 26 5.48 -0.94 -1.70
N VAL A 27 5.05 -0.50 -0.52
CA VAL A 27 3.79 -0.95 0.10
C VAL A 27 2.57 -0.58 -0.77
N THR A 28 2.47 0.67 -1.21
CA THR A 28 1.34 1.12 -2.04
C THR A 28 1.32 0.48 -3.43
N THR A 29 2.50 0.22 -4.00
CA THR A 29 2.63 -0.52 -5.27
C THR A 29 2.16 -1.95 -5.09
N TYR A 30 2.63 -2.63 -4.06
CA TYR A 30 2.20 -3.98 -3.74
C TYR A 30 0.68 -4.06 -3.59
N GLN A 31 0.06 -3.12 -2.85
CA GLN A 31 -1.40 -3.14 -2.68
C GLN A 31 -2.15 -2.86 -3.99
N SER A 32 -1.62 -1.97 -4.84
CA SER A 32 -2.22 -1.68 -6.14
C SER A 32 -2.13 -2.89 -7.09
N VAL A 33 -0.98 -3.55 -7.10
CA VAL A 33 -0.72 -4.73 -7.92
C VAL A 33 -1.55 -5.92 -7.43
N LEU A 34 -1.62 -6.14 -6.11
CA LEU A 34 -2.53 -7.11 -5.48
C LEU A 34 -3.99 -6.87 -5.85
N PHE A 35 -4.44 -5.61 -5.82
CA PHE A 35 -5.79 -5.26 -6.24
C PHE A 35 -6.05 -5.63 -7.71
N LEU A 36 -5.12 -5.30 -8.62
CA LEU A 36 -5.24 -5.65 -10.04
C LEU A 36 -5.33 -7.16 -10.26
N HIS A 37 -4.49 -7.93 -9.58
CA HIS A 37 -4.48 -9.40 -9.63
C HIS A 37 -5.80 -10.00 -9.15
N VAL A 38 -6.32 -9.52 -8.02
CA VAL A 38 -7.61 -9.99 -7.50
C VAL A 38 -8.76 -9.62 -8.44
N VAL A 39 -8.77 -8.41 -9.01
CA VAL A 39 -9.75 -7.99 -10.01
C VAL A 39 -9.71 -8.87 -11.26
N ALA A 40 -8.50 -9.20 -11.75
CA ALA A 40 -8.31 -10.03 -12.93
C ALA A 40 -8.80 -11.47 -12.70
N ILE A 41 -8.43 -12.09 -11.57
CA ILE A 41 -8.76 -13.50 -11.29
C ILE A 41 -10.17 -13.66 -10.74
N HIS A 42 -10.48 -12.99 -9.64
CA HIS A 42 -11.64 -13.32 -8.84
C HIS A 42 -12.90 -12.65 -9.36
N TRP A 43 -12.77 -11.49 -9.99
CA TRP A 43 -13.93 -10.70 -10.40
C TRP A 43 -14.18 -10.72 -11.91
N GLN A 44 -13.49 -11.60 -12.65
CA GLN A 44 -13.65 -11.78 -14.10
C GLN A 44 -13.46 -10.45 -14.86
N GLY A 45 -12.51 -9.63 -14.42
CA GLY A 45 -12.26 -8.31 -15.03
C GLY A 45 -13.23 -7.20 -14.59
N ARG A 46 -14.13 -7.46 -13.63
CA ARG A 46 -14.92 -6.38 -13.00
C ARG A 46 -14.03 -5.59 -12.06
N PHE A 47 -13.93 -4.29 -12.29
CA PHE A 47 -13.06 -3.39 -11.52
C PHE A 47 -13.55 -3.11 -10.09
N LEU A 48 -14.85 -3.25 -9.83
CA LEU A 48 -15.50 -2.97 -8.55
C LEU A 48 -16.28 -4.21 -8.10
N VAL A 49 -16.38 -4.38 -6.78
CA VAL A 49 -16.99 -5.57 -6.17
C VAL A 49 -18.45 -5.68 -6.61
N HIS A 50 -19.21 -4.59 -6.46
CA HIS A 50 -20.65 -4.59 -6.62
C HIS A 50 -21.07 -4.06 -7.99
N GLN A 51 -22.21 -4.59 -8.47
CA GLN A 51 -22.96 -4.01 -9.59
C GLN A 51 -24.42 -3.81 -9.18
N PRO A 52 -24.91 -2.55 -9.09
CA PRO A 52 -24.16 -1.30 -9.31
C PRO A 52 -23.08 -1.05 -8.22
N PRO A 53 -22.01 -0.30 -8.53
CA PRO A 53 -20.98 0.02 -7.57
C PRO A 53 -21.53 0.77 -6.36
N ASP A 54 -21.15 0.33 -5.16
CA ASP A 54 -21.54 1.00 -3.93
C ASP A 54 -20.54 2.11 -3.55
N LEU A 55 -20.87 2.92 -2.54
CA LEU A 55 -19.97 3.99 -2.06
C LEU A 55 -18.62 3.43 -1.54
N ARG A 56 -18.59 2.18 -1.06
CA ARG A 56 -17.40 1.57 -0.45
C ARG A 56 -16.37 1.21 -1.51
N ASP A 57 -16.84 0.71 -2.65
CA ASP A 57 -16.03 0.40 -3.82
C ASP A 57 -15.28 1.64 -4.31
N TRP A 58 -15.98 2.78 -4.40
CA TRP A 58 -15.37 4.06 -4.79
C TRP A 58 -14.36 4.60 -3.77
N VAL A 59 -14.67 4.49 -2.48
CA VAL A 59 -13.75 4.93 -1.41
C VAL A 59 -12.48 4.09 -1.41
N ASN A 60 -12.59 2.78 -1.58
CA ASN A 60 -11.44 1.87 -1.64
C ASN A 60 -10.55 2.19 -2.85
N LEU A 61 -11.15 2.39 -4.03
CA LEU A 61 -10.41 2.78 -5.23
C LEU A 61 -9.71 4.13 -5.04
N ALA A 62 -10.41 5.12 -4.49
CA ALA A 62 -9.84 6.44 -4.22
C ALA A 62 -8.66 6.36 -3.24
N GLN A 63 -8.74 5.51 -2.20
CA GLN A 63 -7.66 5.33 -1.24
C GLN A 63 -6.38 4.81 -1.90
N PHE A 64 -6.48 3.81 -2.78
CA PHE A 64 -5.32 3.29 -3.52
C PHE A 64 -4.74 4.32 -4.47
N VAL A 65 -5.58 4.97 -5.29
CA VAL A 65 -5.14 5.95 -6.28
C VAL A 65 -4.47 7.14 -5.60
N VAL A 66 -5.09 7.68 -4.54
CA VAL A 66 -4.54 8.82 -3.79
C VAL A 66 -3.24 8.42 -3.07
N GLY A 67 -3.19 7.22 -2.48
CA GLY A 67 -1.99 6.72 -1.82
C GLY A 67 -0.82 6.58 -2.80
N PHE A 68 -1.04 5.89 -3.91
CA PHE A 68 -0.02 5.66 -4.93
C PHE A 68 0.46 6.96 -5.59
N LEU A 69 -0.47 7.79 -6.08
CA LEU A 69 -0.12 9.08 -6.72
C LEU A 69 0.54 10.04 -5.72
N GLY A 70 0.07 10.05 -4.47
CA GLY A 70 0.66 10.88 -3.42
C GLY A 70 2.13 10.54 -3.16
N GLN A 71 2.46 9.25 -3.10
CA GLN A 71 3.84 8.81 -2.89
C GLN A 71 4.73 9.06 -4.12
N LEU A 72 4.21 8.91 -5.34
CA LEU A 72 4.93 9.27 -6.56
C LEU A 72 5.25 10.77 -6.63
N VAL A 73 4.27 11.61 -6.27
CA VAL A 73 4.48 13.06 -6.19
C VAL A 73 5.56 13.40 -5.15
N LEU A 74 5.58 12.74 -3.99
CA LEU A 74 6.62 12.95 -2.98
C LEU A 74 8.01 12.52 -3.48
N LEU A 75 8.12 11.39 -4.18
CA LEU A 75 9.38 10.96 -4.77
C LEU A 75 9.88 11.96 -5.82
N TYR A 76 8.99 12.46 -6.67
CA TYR A 76 9.31 13.52 -7.63
C TYR A 76 9.79 14.79 -6.92
N LEU A 77 9.07 15.25 -5.90
CA LEU A 77 9.41 16.46 -5.14
C LEU A 77 10.77 16.34 -4.45
N ILE A 78 11.10 15.20 -3.84
CA ILE A 78 12.44 14.97 -3.26
C ILE A 78 13.54 14.89 -4.31
N SER A 79 13.21 14.44 -5.52
CA SER A 79 14.18 14.38 -6.61
C SER A 79 14.56 15.76 -7.13
N VAL A 80 13.65 16.73 -7.03
CA VAL A 80 13.81 18.07 -7.61
C VAL A 80 14.14 19.14 -6.57
N LEU A 81 13.64 19.03 -5.33
CA LEU A 81 13.80 20.03 -4.29
C LEU A 81 15.01 19.74 -3.36
N PRO A 82 15.68 20.77 -2.83
CA PRO A 82 16.69 20.63 -1.78
C PRO A 82 16.12 20.00 -0.49
N PRO A 83 16.93 19.35 0.37
CA PRO A 83 18.34 19.02 0.18
C PRO A 83 18.51 17.88 -0.82
N HIS A 84 19.28 18.12 -1.88
CA HIS A 84 19.43 17.17 -2.98
C HIS A 84 20.42 16.06 -2.59
N ARG A 85 19.95 14.81 -2.52
CA ARG A 85 20.76 13.61 -2.22
C ARG A 85 20.77 12.65 -3.40
N PRO A 86 21.47 12.98 -4.51
CA PRO A 86 21.29 12.31 -5.81
C PRO A 86 21.56 10.80 -5.78
N ALA A 87 22.58 10.36 -5.04
CA ALA A 87 22.92 8.94 -4.92
C ALA A 87 21.81 8.14 -4.21
N GLN A 88 21.29 8.65 -3.09
CA GLN A 88 20.23 8.00 -2.32
C GLN A 88 18.92 7.97 -3.10
N THR A 89 18.57 9.09 -3.76
CA THR A 89 17.39 9.18 -4.61
C THR A 89 17.46 8.23 -5.79
N ARG A 90 18.61 8.15 -6.47
CA ARG A 90 18.82 7.21 -7.58
C ARG A 90 18.68 5.75 -7.13
N LEU A 91 19.25 5.38 -5.98
CA LEU A 91 19.08 4.03 -5.44
C LEU A 91 17.62 3.72 -5.10
N ALA A 92 16.89 4.68 -4.51
CA ALA A 92 15.47 4.52 -4.23
C ALA A 92 14.64 4.34 -5.51
N ILE A 93 14.93 5.12 -6.55
CA ILE A 93 14.29 4.99 -7.87
C ILE A 93 14.55 3.60 -8.47
N ILE A 94 15.81 3.15 -8.47
CA ILE A 94 16.16 1.81 -8.99
C ILE A 94 15.44 0.72 -8.19
N ALA A 95 15.47 0.79 -6.85
CA ALA A 95 14.80 -0.18 -6.00
C ALA A 95 13.27 -0.21 -6.26
N PHE A 96 12.66 0.95 -6.40
CA PHE A 96 11.24 1.08 -6.71
C PHE A 96 10.89 0.47 -8.08
N PHE A 97 11.59 0.83 -9.15
CA PHE A 97 11.31 0.30 -10.49
C PHE A 97 11.59 -1.20 -10.60
N SER A 98 12.63 -1.70 -9.91
CA SER A 98 12.88 -3.14 -9.82
C SER A 98 11.73 -3.86 -9.12
N PHE A 99 11.24 -3.33 -8.00
CA PHE A 99 10.09 -3.91 -7.30
C PHE A 99 8.81 -3.84 -8.14
N LEU A 100 8.55 -2.71 -8.81
CA LEU A 100 7.42 -2.54 -9.71
C LEU A 100 7.47 -3.54 -10.85
N ALA A 101 8.62 -3.75 -11.49
CA ALA A 101 8.78 -4.72 -12.56
C ALA A 101 8.52 -6.16 -12.05
N VAL A 102 9.14 -6.55 -10.93
CA VAL A 102 8.99 -7.90 -10.37
C VAL A 102 7.57 -8.17 -9.86
N SER A 103 6.82 -7.15 -9.46
CA SER A 103 5.42 -7.30 -9.02
C SER A 103 4.43 -7.23 -10.19
N LEU A 104 4.58 -6.27 -11.09
CA LEU A 104 3.64 -6.04 -12.20
C LEU A 104 3.78 -7.08 -13.32
N ILE A 105 5.00 -7.54 -13.64
CA ILE A 105 5.20 -8.51 -14.74
C ILE A 105 4.46 -9.83 -14.46
N PRO A 106 4.55 -10.46 -13.28
CA PRO A 106 3.74 -11.64 -12.97
C PRO A 106 2.24 -11.37 -13.01
N ALA A 107 1.81 -10.19 -12.53
CA ALA A 107 0.40 -9.78 -12.54
C ALA A 107 -0.18 -9.72 -13.97
N LEU A 108 0.59 -9.13 -14.89
CA LEU A 108 0.20 -9.03 -16.31
C LEU A 108 0.44 -10.34 -17.06
N GLY A 109 1.46 -11.11 -16.65
CA GLY A 109 1.82 -12.40 -17.22
C GLY A 109 0.66 -13.39 -17.19
N GLU A 110 -0.17 -13.34 -16.16
CA GLU A 110 -1.36 -14.17 -16.02
C GLU A 110 -2.33 -14.06 -17.20
N ILE A 111 -2.42 -12.89 -17.84
CA ILE A 111 -3.26 -12.66 -19.03
C ILE A 111 -2.84 -13.57 -20.18
N PHE A 112 -1.55 -13.89 -20.26
CA PHE A 112 -0.95 -14.69 -21.32
C PHE A 112 -0.84 -16.18 -20.97
N VAL A 113 -1.22 -16.58 -19.75
CA VAL A 113 -1.24 -18.00 -19.34
C VAL A 113 -2.44 -18.69 -19.98
N ALA A 114 -2.21 -19.90 -20.50
CA ALA A 114 -3.24 -20.77 -21.07
C ALA A 114 -4.36 -21.03 -20.04
N GLU A 115 -5.61 -21.17 -20.48
CA GLU A 115 -6.75 -21.35 -19.57
C GLU A 115 -6.57 -22.53 -18.63
N ASP A 116 -6.03 -23.64 -19.13
CA ASP A 116 -5.79 -24.86 -18.36
C ASP A 116 -4.80 -24.66 -17.19
N ASP A 117 -3.81 -23.78 -17.37
CA ASP A 117 -2.76 -23.51 -16.37
C ASP A 117 -3.04 -22.26 -15.51
N ARG A 118 -4.00 -21.42 -15.92
CA ARG A 118 -4.28 -20.12 -15.28
C ARG A 118 -4.68 -20.27 -13.82
N ALA A 119 -5.48 -21.29 -13.50
CA ALA A 119 -5.92 -21.53 -12.12
C ALA A 119 -4.74 -21.84 -11.18
N ILE A 120 -3.79 -22.67 -11.64
CA ILE A 120 -2.61 -23.07 -10.86
C ILE A 120 -1.65 -21.88 -10.73
N TYR A 121 -1.40 -21.18 -11.83
CA TYR A 121 -0.55 -19.98 -11.84
C TYR A 121 -1.09 -18.91 -10.89
N GLY A 122 -2.38 -18.57 -11.03
CA GLY A 122 -3.06 -17.58 -10.19
C GLY A 122 -3.05 -17.97 -8.71
N ALA A 123 -3.26 -19.24 -8.37
CA ALA A 123 -3.19 -19.73 -7.00
C ALA A 123 -1.77 -19.62 -6.40
N LEU A 124 -0.73 -19.97 -7.16
CA LEU A 124 0.65 -19.85 -6.72
C LEU A 124 1.05 -18.38 -6.50
N LEU A 125 0.71 -17.51 -7.47
CA LEU A 125 1.01 -16.09 -7.40
C LEU A 125 0.31 -15.43 -6.19
N THR A 126 -0.96 -15.79 -5.98
CA THR A 126 -1.76 -15.40 -4.82
C THR A 126 -1.09 -15.84 -3.51
N ALA A 127 -0.62 -17.08 -3.43
CA ALA A 127 0.03 -17.60 -2.22
C ALA A 127 1.31 -16.82 -1.88
N VAL A 128 2.15 -16.55 -2.88
CA VAL A 128 3.36 -15.73 -2.72
C VAL A 128 3.00 -14.33 -2.25
N TRP A 129 2.02 -13.69 -2.88
CA TRP A 129 1.69 -12.31 -2.57
C TRP A 129 1.11 -12.16 -1.19
N LEU A 130 0.22 -13.06 -0.77
CA LEU A 130 -0.47 -12.91 0.50
C LEU A 130 0.31 -13.46 1.68
N PHE A 131 0.94 -14.63 1.54
CA PHE A 131 1.58 -15.28 2.68
C PHE A 131 3.06 -14.90 2.86
N ILE A 132 3.72 -14.46 1.80
CA ILE A 132 5.12 -14.03 1.87
C ILE A 132 5.20 -12.51 1.83
N LEU A 133 4.72 -11.89 0.76
CA LEU A 133 4.85 -10.44 0.59
C LEU A 133 3.97 -9.66 1.56
N GLY A 134 2.74 -10.10 1.84
CA GLY A 134 1.80 -9.42 2.73
C GLY A 134 2.40 -9.05 4.10
N PRO A 135 2.91 -10.03 4.88
CA PRO A 135 3.59 -9.76 6.14
C PRO A 135 4.84 -8.86 5.99
N MET A 136 5.61 -9.04 4.92
CA MET A 136 6.79 -8.20 4.64
C MET A 136 6.40 -6.74 4.40
N MET A 137 5.29 -6.49 3.69
CA MET A 137 4.77 -5.14 3.45
C MET A 137 4.30 -4.47 4.74
N GLN A 138 3.72 -5.24 5.65
CA GLN A 138 3.34 -4.72 6.96
C GLN A 138 4.57 -4.30 7.77
N LEU A 139 5.62 -5.14 7.79
CA LEU A 139 6.90 -4.80 8.44
C LEU A 139 7.57 -3.59 7.79
N LEU A 140 7.51 -3.46 6.46
CA LEU A 140 7.99 -2.29 5.73
C LEU A 140 7.23 -1.02 6.10
N GLY A 141 5.89 -1.09 6.27
CA GLY A 141 5.09 0.02 6.75
C GLY A 141 5.51 0.50 8.14
N ILE A 142 5.75 -0.44 9.07
CA ILE A 142 6.28 -0.13 10.40
C ILE A 142 7.68 0.49 10.30
N ALA A 143 8.56 -0.10 9.48
CA ALA A 143 9.91 0.43 9.25
C ALA A 143 9.86 1.84 8.66
N ALA A 144 8.93 2.14 7.75
CA ALA A 144 8.74 3.45 7.16
C ALA A 144 8.41 4.49 8.23
N PHE A 145 7.53 4.16 9.17
CA PHE A 145 7.21 5.00 10.31
C PHE A 145 8.44 5.23 11.20
N CYS A 146 9.13 4.16 11.60
CA CYS A 146 10.32 4.26 12.46
C CYS A 146 11.42 5.12 11.84
N VAL A 147 11.68 4.96 10.54
CA VAL A 147 12.68 5.75 9.82
C VAL A 147 12.29 7.23 9.74
N GLN A 148 11.03 7.53 9.48
CA GLN A 148 10.55 8.92 9.44
C GLN A 148 10.57 9.58 10.82
N ALA A 149 10.18 8.84 11.86
CA ALA A 149 10.24 9.31 13.24
C ALA A 149 11.68 9.64 13.64
N ARG A 150 12.64 8.76 13.30
CA ARG A 150 14.07 9.00 13.55
C ARG A 150 14.62 10.23 12.82
N GLU A 151 14.27 10.42 11.54
CA GLU A 151 14.68 11.61 10.76
C GLU A 151 14.05 12.90 11.32
N THR A 152 12.85 12.81 11.90
CA THR A 152 12.17 13.94 12.53
C THR A 152 12.83 14.29 13.88
N MET A 153 13.11 13.27 14.71
CA MET A 153 13.73 13.45 16.03
C MET A 153 15.20 13.87 15.96
N SER A 154 15.93 13.51 14.90
CA SER A 154 17.33 13.89 14.73
C SER A 154 17.52 15.36 14.37
N ARG A 155 16.43 16.08 14.07
CA ARG A 155 16.44 17.50 13.71
C ARG A 155 16.00 18.35 14.89
N GLY A 156 16.80 19.37 15.21
CA GLY A 156 16.49 20.35 16.26
C GLY A 156 15.47 21.41 15.83
N GLU A 157 15.15 21.50 14.54
CA GLU A 157 14.14 22.42 14.00
C GLU A 157 12.92 21.65 13.44
N PRO A 158 11.71 22.25 13.50
CA PRO A 158 10.53 21.69 12.86
C PRO A 158 10.75 21.71 11.34
N GLY A 159 11.14 20.56 10.76
CA GLY A 159 11.32 20.41 9.31
C GLY A 159 10.02 20.61 8.53
N ALA A 160 10.03 20.30 7.22
CA ALA A 160 8.89 20.44 6.31
C ALA A 160 7.63 19.67 6.74
N LEU A 161 7.74 18.77 7.71
CA LEU A 161 6.65 18.01 8.29
C LEU A 161 6.17 18.63 9.61
N SER A 162 5.01 19.28 9.57
CA SER A 162 4.29 19.71 10.77
C SER A 162 3.96 18.48 11.64
N ILE A 163 4.43 18.47 12.90
CA ILE A 163 4.12 17.42 13.90
C ILE A 163 2.60 17.22 14.03
N SER A 164 1.83 18.31 14.00
CA SER A 164 0.36 18.26 14.03
C SER A 164 -0.21 17.55 12.80
N GLY A 165 0.39 17.76 11.63
CA GLY A 165 0.00 17.06 10.41
C GLY A 165 0.33 15.58 10.44
N LEU A 166 1.50 15.21 11.00
CA LEU A 166 1.87 13.82 11.21
C LEU A 166 0.91 13.12 12.17
N LEU A 167 0.58 13.78 13.29
CA LEU A 167 -0.35 13.29 14.29
C LEU A 167 -1.73 13.06 13.68
N ILE A 168 -2.25 14.04 12.92
CA ILE A 168 -3.54 13.90 12.24
C ILE A 168 -3.49 12.75 11.23
N GLN A 169 -2.43 12.63 10.44
CA GLN A 169 -2.26 11.55 9.48
C GLN A 169 -2.21 10.18 10.17
N SER A 170 -1.50 10.07 11.28
CA SER A 170 -1.44 8.86 12.10
C SER A 170 -2.80 8.51 12.72
N VAL A 171 -3.54 9.49 13.24
CA VAL A 171 -4.90 9.27 13.78
C VAL A 171 -5.85 8.85 12.67
N VAL A 172 -5.81 9.50 11.51
CA VAL A 172 -6.65 9.14 10.36
C VAL A 172 -6.31 7.72 9.90
N PHE A 173 -5.03 7.38 9.72
CA PHE A 173 -4.64 6.02 9.34
C PHE A 173 -4.95 4.98 10.41
N PHE A 174 -4.85 5.33 11.69
CA PHE A 174 -5.24 4.45 12.79
C PHE A 174 -6.74 4.20 12.78
N VAL A 175 -7.57 5.25 12.67
CA VAL A 175 -9.03 5.12 12.58
C VAL A 175 -9.43 4.34 11.34
N VAL A 176 -8.79 4.61 10.19
CA VAL A 176 -8.99 3.85 8.96
C VAL A 176 -8.61 2.38 9.19
N GLY A 177 -7.44 2.11 9.78
CA GLY A 177 -6.95 0.77 10.16
C GLY A 177 -7.89 0.01 11.10
N VAL A 178 -8.38 0.66 12.15
CA VAL A 178 -9.36 0.07 13.09
C VAL A 178 -10.70 -0.14 12.39
N SER A 179 -11.11 0.79 11.52
CA SER A 179 -12.34 0.61 10.73
C SER A 179 -12.24 -0.60 9.81
N PHE A 180 -11.04 -1.00 9.36
CA PHE A 180 -10.85 -2.22 8.59
C PHE A 180 -11.14 -3.48 9.40
N LEU A 181 -10.74 -3.54 10.68
CA LEU A 181 -11.05 -4.67 11.56
C LEU A 181 -12.56 -4.81 11.83
N LEU A 182 -13.30 -3.69 11.83
CA LEU A 182 -14.73 -3.66 12.14
C LEU A 182 -15.64 -3.89 10.92
N ARG A 183 -15.10 -3.83 9.70
CA ARG A 183 -15.90 -3.92 8.46
C ARG A 183 -16.32 -5.34 8.08
N LEU A 184 -15.66 -6.37 8.60
CA LEU A 184 -15.91 -7.76 8.21
C LEU A 184 -16.42 -8.60 9.38
N LYS A 185 -17.67 -9.05 9.26
CA LYS A 185 -18.23 -10.11 10.11
C LYS A 185 -17.95 -11.45 9.44
N MET A 186 -17.02 -12.21 9.98
CA MET A 186 -16.80 -13.60 9.56
C MET A 186 -17.98 -14.46 10.03
N PRO A 187 -18.51 -15.36 9.20
CA PRO A 187 -19.43 -16.40 9.65
C PRO A 187 -18.84 -17.16 10.83
N SER A 188 -19.66 -17.46 11.85
CA SER A 188 -19.21 -18.21 13.03
C SER A 188 -18.62 -19.57 12.66
N GLU A 189 -19.09 -20.16 11.56
CA GLU A 189 -18.61 -21.40 10.94
C GLU A 189 -17.11 -21.36 10.60
N THR A 190 -16.55 -20.21 10.21
CA THR A 190 -15.12 -20.09 9.87
C THR A 190 -14.21 -20.27 11.09
N TRP A 191 -14.75 -20.11 12.30
CA TRP A 191 -14.03 -20.28 13.56
C TRP A 191 -14.24 -21.65 14.19
N GLN A 192 -15.07 -22.52 13.60
CA GLN A 192 -15.33 -23.87 14.10
C GLN A 192 -14.21 -24.86 13.74
N GLY A 193 -13.37 -24.52 12.76
CA GLY A 193 -12.20 -25.31 12.37
C GLY A 193 -10.93 -25.00 13.19
N PRO A 194 -9.76 -25.56 12.81
CA PRO A 194 -8.49 -25.25 13.46
C PRO A 194 -8.23 -23.74 13.46
N TYR A 195 -7.80 -23.19 14.60
CA TYR A 195 -7.61 -21.74 14.78
C TYR A 195 -6.74 -21.11 13.69
N MET A 196 -5.67 -21.79 13.26
CA MET A 196 -4.79 -21.32 12.18
C MET A 196 -5.47 -21.27 10.82
N ALA A 197 -6.41 -22.17 10.54
CA ALA A 197 -7.21 -22.14 9.31
C ALA A 197 -8.20 -20.97 9.35
N GLY A 198 -8.86 -20.74 10.49
CA GLY A 198 -9.73 -19.57 10.70
C GLY A 198 -8.97 -18.25 10.61
N MET A 199 -7.76 -18.17 11.19
CA MET A 199 -6.89 -16.99 11.08
C MET A 199 -6.38 -16.76 9.67
N ARG A 200 -6.07 -17.81 8.91
CA ARG A 200 -5.69 -17.72 7.49
C ARG A 200 -6.85 -17.17 6.66
N ASP A 201 -8.06 -17.70 6.85
CA ASP A 201 -9.25 -17.24 6.13
C ASP A 201 -9.68 -15.84 6.56
N TRP A 202 -9.51 -15.49 7.83
CA TRP A 202 -9.66 -14.13 8.33
C TRP A 202 -8.63 -13.18 7.73
N TYR A 203 -7.35 -13.56 7.68
CA TYR A 203 -6.31 -12.72 7.08
C TYR A 203 -6.53 -12.52 5.57
N TRP A 204 -6.98 -13.57 4.88
CA TRP A 204 -7.40 -13.50 3.49
C TRP A 204 -8.50 -12.46 3.26
N ARG A 205 -9.53 -12.45 4.12
CA ARG A 205 -10.71 -11.58 3.96
C ARG A 205 -10.51 -10.18 4.54
N VAL A 206 -9.98 -10.10 5.77
CA VAL A 206 -9.86 -8.89 6.59
C VAL A 206 -8.54 -8.17 6.41
N GLY A 207 -7.44 -8.89 6.21
CA GLY A 207 -6.12 -8.30 5.96
C GLY A 207 -6.08 -7.47 4.66
N TRP A 208 -7.04 -7.71 3.76
CA TRP A 208 -7.09 -7.14 2.41
C TRP A 208 -8.50 -6.65 2.05
N ALA A 209 -9.21 -6.05 3.01
CA ALA A 209 -10.61 -5.65 2.91
C ALA A 209 -10.93 -4.46 1.96
N THR A 210 -10.22 -4.36 0.84
CA THR A 210 -10.84 -3.89 -0.41
C THR A 210 -11.64 -4.99 -1.09
N ILE A 211 -11.46 -6.23 -0.64
CA ILE A 211 -12.27 -7.39 -0.97
C ILE A 211 -13.35 -7.53 0.09
N ASN A 212 -14.33 -6.63 0.09
CA ASN A 212 -15.62 -7.02 0.66
C ASN A 212 -16.22 -8.04 -0.31
N GLN A 213 -16.52 -9.24 0.14
CA GLN A 213 -17.65 -9.99 -0.37
C GLN A 213 -18.56 -10.26 0.83
N ILE A 214 -19.84 -9.97 0.61
CA ILE A 214 -21.04 -10.63 1.13
C ILE A 214 -20.78 -11.60 2.29
#